data_AF-F3AJN8-F1
#
_entry.id   AF-F3AJN8-F1
#
_cell.length_a   1.000
_cell.length_b   1.000
_cell.length_c   1.000
_cell.angle_alpha   90.00
_cell.angle_beta   90.00
_cell.angle_gamma   90.00
#
_symmetry.space_group_name_H-M   'P 1'
#
loop_
_entity.id
_entity.type
_entity.pdbx_description
1 polymer ?
#
loop_
_entity_poly.entity_id
_entity_poly.type
_entity_poly.pdbx_seq_one_letter_code
_entity_poly.pdbx_strand_id
1 'polypeptide(L)'
;MGFLELQNMNLPSVPWKEYKGNEELQEDLLWTVRSAVFRGNDLNLPRLVGADAIEAKEFADGLLQQMKDKGMVLFYPYFVANKSGTLEVRRNRIIIEAVKDDLWNMVTYSDRNVTIQYQNEKEEIDGDEKFLSEEEKHKILNAVKEIKRTFRDDLLEDKSVLLEWSFAQNCNKSKEPTGEEYIVFYEARTV
;
A
#
# COMPACT_ATOMS: atom_id res chain seq x y z
N MET A 1 2.69 10.44 -3.62
CA MET A 1 3.65 9.73 -4.47
C MET A 1 3.09 8.34 -4.71
N GLY A 2 3.17 7.85 -5.93
CA GLY A 2 2.57 6.59 -6.36
C GLY A 2 3.50 5.38 -6.18
N PHE A 3 3.16 4.31 -6.90
CA PHE A 3 3.87 3.04 -6.87
C PHE A 3 5.34 3.13 -7.29
N LEU A 4 5.68 4.06 -8.17
CA LEU A 4 7.02 4.20 -8.73
C LEU A 4 8.01 4.79 -7.71
N GLU A 5 7.59 5.80 -6.95
CA GLU A 5 8.45 6.39 -5.93
C GLU A 5 8.65 5.44 -4.74
N LEU A 6 7.64 4.66 -4.37
CA LEU A 6 7.76 3.65 -3.30
C LEU A 6 8.74 2.54 -3.64
N GLN A 7 8.78 2.08 -4.89
CA GLN A 7 9.73 1.05 -5.33
C GLN A 7 11.20 1.52 -5.22
N ASN A 8 11.42 2.83 -5.35
CA ASN A 8 12.75 3.43 -5.17
C ASN A 8 13.13 3.63 -3.70
N MET A 9 12.18 3.46 -2.77
CA MET A 9 12.46 3.44 -1.33
C MET A 9 12.77 2.01 -0.90
N ASN A 10 13.62 1.86 0.11
CA ASN A 10 13.90 0.55 0.70
C ASN A 10 12.76 0.12 1.66
N LEU A 11 11.53 0.10 1.15
CA LEU A 11 10.32 -0.28 1.87
C LEU A 11 9.70 -1.54 1.24
N PRO A 12 9.06 -2.42 2.03
CA PRO A 12 8.26 -3.51 1.50
C PRO A 12 7.09 -2.95 0.69
N SER A 13 7.24 -2.84 -0.63
CA SER A 13 6.18 -2.37 -1.53
C SER A 13 5.56 -3.52 -2.29
N VAL A 14 4.36 -3.29 -2.85
CA VAL A 14 3.72 -4.27 -3.73
C VAL A 14 4.70 -4.65 -4.86
N PRO A 15 4.95 -5.94 -5.11
CA PRO A 15 5.92 -6.41 -6.10
C PRO A 15 5.34 -6.34 -7.52
N TRP A 16 4.92 -5.14 -7.92
CA TRP A 16 4.34 -4.91 -9.24
C TRP A 16 5.37 -5.06 -10.35
N LYS A 17 4.87 -5.47 -11.51
CA LYS A 17 5.62 -5.52 -12.77
C LYS A 17 4.96 -4.60 -13.77
N GLU A 18 5.77 -4.05 -14.67
CA GLU A 18 5.24 -3.32 -15.81
C GLU A 18 4.73 -4.33 -16.84
N TYR A 19 3.52 -4.11 -17.35
CA TYR A 19 2.90 -4.92 -18.40
C TYR A 19 3.24 -4.35 -19.78
N LYS A 20 3.84 -5.16 -20.65
CA LYS A 20 4.25 -4.81 -22.01
C LYS A 20 3.41 -5.51 -23.10
N GLY A 21 2.47 -6.38 -22.71
CA GLY A 21 1.52 -7.04 -23.61
C GLY A 21 1.83 -8.51 -23.90
N ASN A 22 2.96 -9.01 -23.41
CA ASN A 22 3.43 -10.39 -23.61
C ASN A 22 3.52 -11.19 -22.31
N GLU A 23 3.18 -10.58 -21.18
CA GLU A 23 3.19 -11.24 -19.89
C GLU A 23 2.00 -12.21 -19.76
N GLU A 24 2.29 -13.38 -19.18
CA GLU A 24 1.28 -14.38 -18.84
C GLU A 24 0.80 -14.17 -17.40
N LEU A 25 -0.52 -14.13 -17.22
CA LEU A 25 -1.16 -14.07 -15.91
C LEU A 25 -1.54 -15.49 -15.52
N GLN A 26 -0.99 -15.97 -14.40
CA GLN A 26 -1.29 -17.30 -13.88
C GLN A 26 -2.78 -17.42 -13.56
N GLU A 27 -3.41 -18.48 -14.06
CA GLU A 27 -4.86 -18.61 -13.91
C GLU A 27 -5.26 -18.73 -12.45
N ASP A 28 -4.59 -19.54 -11.64
CA ASP A 28 -4.94 -19.86 -10.25
C ASP A 28 -4.93 -18.68 -9.27
N LEU A 29 -4.47 -17.51 -9.72
CA LEU A 29 -4.43 -16.27 -8.96
C LEU A 29 -5.50 -15.28 -9.43
N LEU A 30 -5.88 -14.40 -8.51
CA LEU A 30 -6.54 -13.15 -8.87
C LEU A 30 -5.48 -12.08 -9.12
N TRP A 31 -5.80 -11.09 -9.94
CA TRP A 31 -4.87 -10.08 -10.42
C TRP A 31 -5.39 -8.67 -10.15
N THR A 32 -4.44 -7.78 -9.92
CA THR A 32 -4.65 -6.34 -9.88
C THR A 32 -3.91 -5.70 -11.04
N VAL A 33 -4.61 -4.86 -11.80
CA VAL A 33 -4.06 -4.05 -12.89
C VAL A 33 -4.30 -2.59 -12.55
N ARG A 34 -3.25 -1.78 -12.58
CA ARG A 34 -3.32 -0.33 -12.35
C ARG A 34 -2.62 0.41 -13.49
N SER A 35 -2.87 1.71 -13.57
CA SER A 35 -2.10 2.62 -14.43
C SER A 35 -1.43 3.70 -13.60
N ALA A 36 -0.31 4.22 -14.12
CA ALA A 36 0.37 5.40 -13.62
C ALA A 36 0.78 6.27 -14.82
N VAL A 37 0.68 7.59 -14.71
CA VAL A 37 1.13 8.51 -15.77
C VAL A 37 2.57 8.96 -15.54
N PHE A 38 3.32 9.20 -16.61
CA PHE A 38 4.70 9.71 -16.48
C PHE A 38 4.76 11.16 -16.00
N ARG A 39 3.70 11.93 -16.26
CA ARG A 39 3.58 13.35 -15.90
C ARG A 39 2.11 13.70 -15.64
N GLY A 40 1.87 14.44 -14.56
CA GLY A 40 0.52 14.86 -14.16
C GLY A 40 0.07 14.22 -12.84
N ASN A 41 -1.21 14.36 -12.51
CA ASN A 41 -1.78 13.78 -11.30
C ASN A 41 -2.32 12.37 -11.59
N ASP A 42 -1.91 11.39 -10.80
CA ASP A 42 -2.38 9.99 -10.84
C ASP A 42 -3.78 9.79 -10.21
N LEU A 43 -4.65 10.80 -10.26
CA LEU A 43 -5.98 10.73 -9.65
C LEU A 43 -6.99 10.06 -10.59
N ASN A 44 -7.78 9.12 -10.07
CA ASN A 44 -8.87 8.43 -10.78
C ASN A 44 -8.44 7.69 -12.05
N LEU A 45 -7.19 7.21 -12.09
CA LEU A 45 -6.72 6.38 -13.19
C LEU A 45 -7.45 5.02 -13.21
N PRO A 46 -7.71 4.44 -14.39
CA PRO A 46 -8.35 3.14 -14.51
C PRO A 46 -7.59 2.08 -13.71
N ARG A 47 -8.34 1.28 -12.96
CA ARG A 47 -7.85 0.15 -12.18
C ARG A 47 -8.82 -1.03 -12.24
N LEU A 48 -8.25 -2.23 -12.19
CA LEU A 48 -8.95 -3.49 -12.02
C LEU A 48 -8.34 -4.21 -10.82
N VAL A 49 -9.15 -4.73 -9.91
CA VAL A 49 -8.68 -5.28 -8.64
C VAL A 49 -9.39 -6.59 -8.36
N GLY A 50 -8.63 -7.67 -8.18
CA GLY A 50 -9.16 -8.98 -7.81
C GLY A 50 -9.91 -9.70 -8.92
N ALA A 51 -9.46 -9.55 -10.16
CA ALA A 51 -10.03 -10.18 -11.35
C ALA A 51 -9.29 -11.47 -11.73
N ASP A 52 -9.92 -12.37 -12.47
CA ASP A 52 -9.22 -13.54 -13.01
C ASP A 52 -8.21 -13.17 -14.11
N ALA A 53 -7.36 -14.12 -14.48
CA ALA A 53 -6.30 -13.91 -15.46
C ALA A 53 -6.79 -13.47 -16.84
N ILE A 54 -7.97 -13.92 -17.29
CA ILE A 54 -8.51 -13.57 -18.61
C ILE A 54 -8.99 -12.13 -18.59
N GLU A 55 -9.85 -11.80 -17.63
CA GLU A 55 -10.39 -10.44 -17.47
C GLU A 55 -9.26 -9.42 -17.23
N ALA A 56 -8.28 -9.76 -16.39
CA ALA A 56 -7.15 -8.89 -16.11
C ALA A 56 -6.26 -8.67 -17.34
N LYS A 57 -6.05 -9.70 -18.16
CA LYS A 57 -5.29 -9.56 -19.41
C LYS A 57 -6.01 -8.68 -20.41
N GLU A 58 -7.30 -8.91 -20.63
CA GLU A 58 -8.12 -8.09 -21.54
C GLU A 58 -8.11 -6.62 -21.12
N PHE A 59 -8.27 -6.36 -19.82
CA PHE A 59 -8.19 -5.01 -19.28
C PHE A 59 -6.80 -4.39 -19.44
N ALA A 60 -5.73 -5.14 -19.15
CA ALA A 60 -4.35 -4.66 -19.28
C ALA A 60 -3.98 -4.35 -20.73
N ASP A 61 -4.39 -5.19 -21.68
CA ASP A 61 -4.18 -4.97 -23.11
C ASP A 61 -4.92 -3.70 -23.59
N GLY A 62 -6.17 -3.51 -23.16
CA GLY A 62 -6.94 -2.29 -23.44
C GLY A 62 -6.30 -1.04 -22.83
N LEU A 63 -5.86 -1.12 -21.58
CA LEU A 63 -5.22 -0.02 -20.87
C LEU A 63 -3.87 0.35 -21.51
N LEU A 64 -3.08 -0.63 -21.93
CA LEU A 64 -1.79 -0.41 -22.62
C LEU A 64 -1.99 0.39 -23.92
N GLN A 65 -3.04 0.06 -24.69
CA GLN A 65 -3.39 0.81 -25.90
C GLN A 65 -3.88 2.23 -25.62
N GLN A 66 -4.54 2.48 -24.49
CA GLN A 66 -4.99 3.81 -24.08
C GLN A 66 -3.83 4.68 -23.56
N MET A 67 -2.93 4.08 -22.78
CA MET A 67 -1.82 4.77 -22.13
C MET A 67 -0.72 5.16 -23.12
N LYS A 68 -0.39 4.30 -24.10
CA LYS A 68 0.67 4.53 -25.11
C LYS A 68 1.96 5.10 -24.48
N ASP A 69 2.28 6.35 -24.79
CA ASP A 69 3.45 7.12 -24.36
C ASP A 69 3.17 8.04 -23.16
N LYS A 70 1.94 8.03 -22.62
CA LYS A 70 1.50 8.89 -21.51
C LYS A 70 1.76 8.28 -20.14
N GLY A 71 1.98 6.97 -20.05
CA GLY A 71 2.25 6.29 -18.79
C GLY A 71 2.50 4.80 -18.96
N MET A 72 2.30 4.06 -17.87
CA MET A 72 2.58 2.64 -17.77
C MET A 72 1.41 1.87 -17.19
N VAL A 73 1.35 0.58 -17.54
CA VAL A 73 0.41 -0.39 -16.97
C VAL A 73 1.18 -1.25 -15.99
N LEU A 74 0.65 -1.35 -14.76
CA LEU A 74 1.24 -2.11 -13.68
C LEU A 74 0.34 -3.29 -13.36
N PHE A 75 0.93 -4.45 -13.09
CA PHE A 75 0.18 -5.62 -12.66
C PHE A 75 0.88 -6.38 -11.54
N TYR A 76 0.09 -7.01 -10.67
CA TYR A 76 0.55 -7.87 -9.59
C TYR A 76 -0.56 -8.80 -9.10
N PRO A 77 -0.23 -9.93 -8.46
CA PRO A 77 -1.23 -10.78 -7.81
C PRO A 77 -2.06 -9.99 -6.80
N TYR A 78 -3.37 -10.14 -6.86
CA TYR A 78 -4.27 -9.59 -5.84
C TYR A 78 -3.96 -10.22 -4.49
N PHE A 79 -4.03 -9.40 -3.45
CA PHE A 79 -3.83 -9.80 -2.07
C PHE A 79 -5.05 -9.39 -1.25
N VAL A 80 -5.29 -10.15 -0.20
CA VAL A 80 -6.27 -9.83 0.83
C VAL A 80 -5.55 -9.19 2.00
N ALA A 81 -6.11 -8.10 2.53
CA ALA A 81 -5.60 -7.46 3.73
C ALA A 81 -6.26 -8.08 4.96
N ASN A 82 -5.47 -8.46 5.96
CA ASN A 82 -5.97 -8.90 7.27
C ASN A 82 -6.11 -7.71 8.21
N LYS A 83 -5.16 -6.78 8.13
CA LYS A 83 -5.17 -5.49 8.82
C LYS A 83 -4.59 -4.44 7.89
N SER A 84 -5.13 -3.24 7.94
CA SER A 84 -4.61 -2.10 7.19
C SER A 84 -4.51 -0.90 8.09
N GLY A 85 -3.81 0.13 7.63
CA GLY A 85 -3.70 1.33 8.41
C GLY A 85 -2.87 2.42 7.77
N THR A 86 -2.66 3.47 8.56
CA THR A 86 -1.78 4.57 8.21
C THR A 86 -0.59 4.62 9.17
N LEU A 87 0.54 5.07 8.65
CA LEU A 87 1.72 5.42 9.44
C LEU A 87 2.04 6.89 9.15
N GLU A 88 1.77 7.76 10.11
CA GLU A 88 2.19 9.15 10.05
C GLU A 88 3.54 9.33 10.76
N VAL A 89 4.54 9.75 10.00
CA VAL A 89 5.87 10.10 10.51
C VAL A 89 6.00 11.60 10.58
N ARG A 90 6.18 12.12 11.80
CA ARG A 90 6.56 13.51 12.08
C ARG A 90 7.99 13.54 12.62
N ARG A 91 8.54 14.75 12.72
CA ARG A 91 9.89 14.96 13.29
C ARG A 91 10.06 14.30 14.66
N ASN A 92 9.13 14.58 15.59
CA ASN A 92 9.19 14.18 17.00
C ASN A 92 8.05 13.24 17.44
N ARG A 93 7.22 12.78 16.51
CA ARG A 93 6.07 11.92 16.79
C ARG A 93 5.88 10.92 15.67
N ILE A 94 5.45 9.72 16.01
CA ILE A 94 4.97 8.71 15.06
C ILE A 94 3.56 8.33 15.46
N ILE A 95 2.66 8.21 14.50
CA ILE A 95 1.29 7.76 14.72
C ILE A 95 1.03 6.56 13.82
N ILE A 96 0.53 5.48 14.40
CA ILE A 96 0.01 4.33 13.68
C ILE A 96 -1.49 4.29 13.93
N GLU A 97 -2.29 4.26 12.86
CA GLU A 97 -3.70 3.92 12.95
C GLU A 97 -3.91 2.61 12.25
N ALA A 98 -4.77 1.74 12.80
CA ALA A 98 -5.05 0.45 12.20
C ALA A 98 -6.54 0.11 12.23
N VAL A 99 -6.98 -0.59 11.19
CA VAL A 99 -8.32 -1.11 11.00
C VAL A 99 -8.25 -2.55 10.54
N LYS A 100 -9.30 -3.32 10.83
CA LYS A 100 -9.46 -4.67 10.32
C LYS A 100 -9.70 -4.65 8.81
N ASP A 101 -9.12 -5.63 8.13
CA ASP A 101 -9.28 -5.88 6.69
C ASP A 101 -8.77 -4.69 5.84
N ASP A 102 -9.54 -4.23 4.87
CA ASP A 102 -9.15 -3.18 3.92
C ASP A 102 -9.06 -1.78 4.55
N LEU A 103 -8.07 -0.99 4.12
CA LEU A 103 -7.90 0.41 4.55
C LEU A 103 -9.14 1.27 4.30
N TRP A 104 -9.93 0.91 3.29
CA TRP A 104 -11.18 1.58 2.93
C TRP A 104 -12.21 1.59 4.06
N ASN A 105 -12.09 0.67 5.03
CA ASN A 105 -12.93 0.64 6.22
C ASN A 105 -12.76 1.91 7.08
N MET A 106 -11.56 2.52 7.08
CA MET A 106 -11.31 3.79 7.78
C MET A 106 -12.16 4.94 7.23
N VAL A 107 -12.43 4.96 5.93
CA VAL A 107 -13.21 6.02 5.28
C VAL A 107 -14.69 5.65 5.22
N THR A 108 -14.98 4.42 4.79
CA THR A 108 -16.34 3.95 4.53
C THR A 108 -17.16 3.85 5.81
N TYR A 109 -16.57 3.34 6.88
CA TYR A 109 -17.24 3.11 8.15
C TYR A 109 -16.80 4.08 9.24
N SER A 110 -15.85 4.99 8.94
CA SER A 110 -15.18 5.80 9.97
C SER A 110 -14.64 4.93 11.11
N ASP A 111 -14.20 3.71 10.76
CA ASP A 111 -13.78 2.69 11.71
C ASP A 111 -12.27 2.75 11.94
N ARG A 112 -11.88 2.44 13.17
CA ARG A 112 -10.49 2.48 13.61
C ARG A 112 -10.38 1.66 14.88
N ASN A 113 -9.72 0.50 14.77
CA ASN A 113 -9.55 -0.42 15.88
C ASN A 113 -8.57 0.12 16.92
N VAL A 114 -7.47 0.76 16.48
CA VAL A 114 -6.46 1.31 17.38
C VAL A 114 -5.73 2.51 16.76
N THR A 115 -5.36 3.47 17.60
CA THR A 115 -4.32 4.48 17.34
C THR A 115 -3.19 4.27 18.34
N ILE A 116 -1.96 4.22 17.85
CA ILE A 116 -0.74 4.13 18.68
C ILE A 116 0.13 5.35 18.37
N GLN A 117 0.53 6.08 19.41
CA GLN A 117 1.40 7.25 19.29
C GLN A 117 2.71 7.01 20.02
N TYR A 118 3.82 7.29 19.34
CA TYR A 118 5.16 7.28 19.93
C TYR A 118 5.71 8.70 20.01
N GLN A 119 5.98 9.17 21.23
CA GLN A 119 6.59 10.48 21.47
C GLN A 119 7.48 10.44 22.71
N ASN A 120 8.73 10.92 22.61
CA ASN A 120 9.68 11.00 23.72
C ASN A 120 9.78 9.68 24.53
N GLU A 121 9.92 8.55 23.83
CA GLU A 121 10.00 7.19 24.41
C GLU A 121 8.71 6.70 25.10
N LYS A 122 7.62 7.46 25.04
CA LYS A 122 6.30 7.03 25.51
C LYS A 122 5.48 6.47 24.34
N GLU A 123 4.82 5.35 24.61
CA GLU A 123 3.77 4.78 23.78
C GLU A 123 2.42 5.12 24.42
N GLU A 124 1.53 5.74 23.66
CA GLU A 124 0.14 6.00 24.04
C GLU A 124 -0.78 5.25 23.08
N ILE A 125 -1.71 4.46 23.63
CA ILE A 125 -2.61 3.60 22.86
C ILE A 125 -4.05 4.02 23.14
N ASP A 126 -4.83 4.21 22.07
CA ASP A 126 -6.26 4.49 22.11
C ASP A 126 -7.00 3.46 21.26
N GLY A 127 -7.96 2.73 21.84
CA GLY A 127 -8.66 1.61 21.21
C GLY A 127 -8.21 0.24 21.72
N ASP A 128 -8.25 -0.78 20.86
CA ASP A 128 -7.88 -2.15 21.21
C ASP A 128 -6.35 -2.33 21.21
N GLU A 129 -5.76 -2.33 22.41
CA GLU A 129 -4.31 -2.51 22.63
C GLU A 129 -3.74 -3.81 22.06
N LYS A 130 -4.59 -4.82 21.86
CA LYS A 130 -4.19 -6.15 21.36
C LYS A 130 -4.41 -6.29 19.87
N PHE A 131 -4.94 -5.26 19.21
CA PHE A 131 -5.20 -5.30 17.79
C PHE A 131 -3.93 -5.48 16.95
N LEU A 132 -2.81 -4.86 17.36
CA LEU A 132 -1.48 -5.08 16.79
C LEU A 132 -0.57 -5.74 17.81
N SER A 133 0.03 -6.87 17.43
CA SER A 133 1.10 -7.50 18.18
C SER A 133 2.38 -6.69 18.13
N GLU A 134 3.30 -6.93 19.07
CA GLU A 134 4.60 -6.26 19.09
C GLU A 134 5.43 -6.51 17.82
N GLU A 135 5.33 -7.70 17.22
CA GLU A 135 5.98 -8.00 15.95
C GLU A 135 5.42 -7.16 14.80
N GLU A 136 4.09 -7.03 14.73
CA GLU A 136 3.42 -6.19 13.72
C GLU A 136 3.80 -4.72 13.89
N LYS A 137 3.76 -4.20 15.12
CA LYS A 137 4.23 -2.83 15.42
C LYS A 137 5.66 -2.64 14.94
N HIS A 138 6.55 -3.60 15.24
CA HIS A 138 7.95 -3.54 14.81
C HIS A 138 8.10 -3.54 13.28
N LYS A 139 7.35 -4.38 12.56
CA LYS A 139 7.33 -4.42 11.08
C LYS A 139 6.92 -3.06 10.48
N ILE A 140 5.91 -2.39 11.04
CA ILE A 140 5.49 -1.06 10.60
C ILE A 140 6.58 -0.02 10.91
N LEU A 141 7.11 -0.02 12.14
CA LEU A 141 8.10 0.97 12.59
C LEU A 141 9.43 0.88 11.84
N ASN A 142 9.77 -0.26 11.25
CA ASN A 142 10.98 -0.41 10.43
C ASN A 142 11.00 0.54 9.21
N ALA A 143 9.84 0.99 8.72
CA ALA A 143 9.75 1.99 7.66
C ALA A 143 10.20 3.40 8.09
N VAL A 144 10.08 3.73 9.39
CA VAL A 144 10.27 5.10 9.90
C VAL A 144 11.68 5.63 9.62
N LYS A 145 12.70 4.78 9.77
CA LYS A 145 14.10 5.20 9.54
C LYS A 145 14.31 5.65 8.10
N GLU A 146 13.79 4.89 7.15
CA GLU A 146 13.89 5.19 5.72
C GLU A 146 13.11 6.46 5.39
N ILE A 147 11.91 6.62 5.94
CA ILE A 147 11.08 7.81 5.74
C ILE A 147 11.76 9.07 6.29
N LYS A 148 12.31 9.03 7.51
CA LYS A 148 13.03 10.18 8.07
C LYS A 148 14.28 10.56 7.25
N ARG A 149 14.91 9.58 6.59
CA ARG A 149 16.06 9.80 5.72
C ARG A 149 15.64 10.44 4.40
N THR A 150 14.61 9.90 3.76
CA THR A 150 14.14 10.33 2.43
C THR A 150 13.43 11.68 2.48
N PHE A 151 12.63 11.94 3.52
CA PHE A 151 11.81 13.15 3.66
C PHE A 151 12.36 14.15 4.68
N ARG A 152 13.69 14.17 4.84
CA ARG A 152 14.35 14.98 5.88
C ARG A 152 13.96 16.45 5.79
N ASP A 153 13.95 17.02 4.60
CA ASP A 153 13.70 18.45 4.40
C ASP A 153 12.23 18.80 4.70
N ASP A 154 11.29 17.97 4.24
CA ASP A 154 9.86 18.13 4.57
C ASP A 154 9.62 18.07 6.09
N LEU A 155 10.24 17.12 6.78
CA LEU A 155 10.12 16.98 8.24
C LEU A 155 10.79 18.13 9.01
N LEU A 156 11.75 18.83 8.41
CA LEU A 156 12.36 20.03 8.99
C LEU A 156 11.46 21.27 8.84
N GLU A 157 10.60 21.29 7.82
CA GLU A 157 9.57 22.30 7.57
C GLU A 157 8.27 22.02 8.36
N ASP A 158 8.32 21.16 9.38
CA ASP A 158 7.18 20.73 10.22
C ASP A 158 6.03 20.04 9.45
N LYS A 159 6.27 19.59 8.22
CA LYS A 159 5.35 18.68 7.50
C LYS A 159 5.39 17.28 8.10
N SER A 160 4.40 16.46 7.76
CA SER A 160 4.40 15.03 8.08
C SER A 160 4.44 14.18 6.81
N VAL A 161 4.85 12.92 6.97
CA VAL A 161 4.76 11.94 5.89
C VAL A 161 3.75 10.88 6.30
N LEU A 162 2.71 10.72 5.50
CA LEU A 162 1.67 9.72 5.70
C LEU A 162 1.88 8.57 4.74
N LEU A 163 1.98 7.37 5.28
CA LEU A 163 2.06 6.12 4.53
C LEU A 163 0.79 5.30 4.73
N GLU A 164 0.40 4.59 3.68
CA GLU A 164 -0.69 3.61 3.72
C GLU A 164 -0.09 2.20 3.64
N TRP A 165 -0.52 1.33 4.55
CA TRP A 165 0.02 -0.01 4.72
C TRP A 165 -1.06 -1.06 4.93
N SER A 166 -0.73 -2.31 4.61
CA SER A 166 -1.51 -3.49 4.96
C SER A 166 -0.60 -4.64 5.37
N PHE A 167 -1.06 -5.43 6.35
CA PHE A 167 -0.64 -6.81 6.50
C PHE A 167 -1.50 -7.64 5.56
N ALA A 168 -0.86 -8.20 4.54
CA ALA A 168 -1.50 -8.81 3.40
C ALA A 168 -1.05 -10.25 3.21
N GLN A 169 -1.91 -11.05 2.59
CA GLN A 169 -1.61 -12.38 2.10
C GLN A 169 -2.01 -12.48 0.63
N ASN A 170 -1.27 -13.28 -0.13
CA ASN A 170 -1.75 -13.67 -1.45
C ASN A 170 -3.07 -14.45 -1.30
N CYS A 171 -3.84 -14.57 -2.37
CA CYS A 171 -5.04 -15.40 -2.34
C CYS A 171 -5.19 -16.21 -3.63
N ASN A 172 -5.99 -17.27 -3.54
CA ASN A 172 -6.41 -18.04 -4.71
C ASN A 172 -7.58 -17.36 -5.45
N LYS A 173 -8.07 -17.98 -6.54
CA LYS A 173 -9.29 -17.55 -7.28
C LYS A 173 -10.52 -17.33 -6.41
N SER A 174 -10.64 -18.03 -5.28
CA SER A 174 -11.77 -17.93 -4.35
C SER A 174 -11.62 -16.83 -3.30
N LYS A 175 -10.56 -16.00 -3.40
CA LYS A 175 -10.17 -15.00 -2.39
C LYS A 175 -9.79 -15.58 -1.03
N GLU A 176 -9.47 -16.87 -0.98
CA GLU A 176 -8.99 -17.49 0.25
C GLU A 176 -7.49 -17.16 0.43
N PRO A 177 -7.06 -16.66 1.60
CA PRO A 177 -5.67 -16.33 1.87
C PRO A 177 -4.74 -17.54 1.70
N THR A 178 -3.57 -17.34 1.11
CA THR A 178 -2.53 -18.35 0.89
C THR A 178 -1.15 -17.82 1.28
N GLY A 179 -0.30 -18.69 1.82
CA GLY A 179 1.06 -18.36 2.22
C GLY A 179 1.16 -17.57 3.53
N GLU A 180 2.35 -17.03 3.81
CA GLU A 180 2.61 -16.22 4.99
C GLU A 180 2.15 -14.77 4.80
N GLU A 181 1.74 -14.15 5.91
CA GLU A 181 1.40 -12.73 5.93
C GLU A 181 2.66 -11.86 5.82
N TYR A 182 2.57 -10.82 5.00
CA TYR A 182 3.63 -9.85 4.79
C TYR A 182 3.11 -8.41 4.94
N ILE A 183 3.98 -7.51 5.38
CA ILE A 183 3.67 -6.08 5.36
C ILE A 183 3.90 -5.51 3.96
N VAL A 184 3.00 -4.65 3.52
CA VAL A 184 3.12 -3.92 2.26
C VAL A 184 2.71 -2.47 2.40
N PHE A 185 3.53 -1.58 1.86
CA PHE A 185 3.26 -0.15 1.70
C PHE A 185 2.91 0.13 0.24
N TYR A 186 1.83 0.87 0.00
CA TYR A 186 1.35 1.16 -1.37
C TYR A 186 1.07 2.63 -1.65
N GLU A 187 1.08 3.50 -0.64
CA GLU A 187 1.15 4.95 -0.85
C GLU A 187 2.04 5.64 0.20
N ALA A 188 2.73 6.70 -0.22
CA ALA A 188 3.37 7.66 0.68
C ALA A 188 3.14 9.09 0.17
N ARG A 189 2.82 10.02 1.06
CA ARG A 189 2.62 11.43 0.73
C ARG A 189 3.06 12.34 1.87
N THR A 190 3.61 13.49 1.52
CA THR A 190 3.84 14.59 2.46
C THR A 190 2.51 15.32 2.70
N VAL A 191 2.22 15.67 3.95
CA VAL A 191 0.99 16.36 4.42
C VAL A 191 1.35 17.62 5.19
#